data_AF-A0A423Q1Y4-F1
#
_entry.id   AF-A0A423Q1Y4-F1
#
_cell.length_a   1.000
_cell.length_b   1.000
_cell.length_c   1.000
_cell.angle_alpha   90.00
_cell.angle_beta   90.00
_cell.angle_gamma   90.00
#
_symmetry.space_group_name_H-M   'P 1'
#
loop_
_entity.id
_entity.type
_entity.pdbx_description
1 polymer ?
#
loop_
_entity_poly.entity_id
_entity_poly.type
_entity_poly.pdbx_seq_one_letter_code
_entity_poly.pdbx_strand_id
1 'polypeptide(L)'
;MSAERILHVPLSRLQHDPGRAYQHVQDFLGVTDDRRSTFPPANEARGHRSATIQKLLRIGGRARLALGINRGLGLGHFNERPRPKEALSDAFVDELARSFAAERRRLDALTRVSG
;
A
#
# COMPACT_ATOMS: atom_id res chain seq x y z
N MET A 1 8.73 -20.88 22.68
CA MET A 1 8.51 -19.43 22.85
C MET A 1 7.06 -19.16 22.48
N SER A 2 6.24 -18.66 23.41
CA SER A 2 4.78 -18.62 23.24
C SER A 2 4.38 -17.72 22.06
N ALA A 3 3.69 -18.30 21.09
CA ALA A 3 3.17 -17.59 19.92
C ALA A 3 2.05 -16.58 20.29
N GLU A 4 1.54 -16.62 21.53
CA GLU A 4 0.49 -15.74 22.04
C GLU A 4 0.86 -14.24 22.03
N ARG A 5 2.14 -13.88 21.86
CA ARG A 5 2.60 -12.49 21.87
C ARG A 5 2.73 -11.85 20.49
N ILE A 6 2.47 -12.58 19.41
CA ILE A 6 2.68 -12.07 18.04
C ILE A 6 1.42 -12.29 17.21
N LEU A 7 0.82 -11.19 16.76
CA LEU A 7 -0.23 -11.22 15.75
C LEU A 7 0.36 -11.09 14.35
N HIS A 8 0.13 -12.09 13.50
CA HIS A 8 0.42 -11.99 12.08
C HIS A 8 -0.81 -11.44 11.34
N VAL A 9 -0.65 -10.29 10.67
CA VAL A 9 -1.70 -9.68 9.84
C VAL A 9 -1.32 -9.79 8.36
N PRO A 10 -1.93 -10.71 7.59
CA PRO A 10 -1.66 -10.82 6.16
C PRO A 10 -2.06 -9.54 5.43
N LEU A 11 -1.15 -9.01 4.61
CA LEU A 11 -1.43 -7.81 3.79
C LEU A 11 -2.65 -8.01 2.88
N SER A 12 -2.85 -9.22 2.34
CA SER A 12 -4.02 -9.55 1.52
C SER A 12 -5.34 -9.37 2.28
N ARG A 13 -5.38 -9.72 3.58
CA ARG A 13 -6.55 -9.51 4.44
C ARG A 13 -6.80 -8.02 4.66
N LEU A 14 -5.74 -7.26 4.95
CA LEU A 14 -5.82 -5.81 5.11
C LEU A 14 -6.31 -5.11 3.84
N GLN A 15 -5.91 -5.59 2.66
CA GLN A 15 -6.35 -5.04 1.37
C GLN A 15 -7.81 -5.38 1.03
N HIS A 16 -8.27 -6.57 1.41
CA HIS A 16 -9.62 -7.04 1.11
C HIS A 16 -10.66 -6.46 2.08
N ASP A 17 -10.36 -6.45 3.38
CA ASP A 17 -11.25 -5.98 4.45
C ASP A 17 -10.43 -5.34 5.59
N PRO A 18 -10.05 -4.04 5.42
CA PRO A 18 -9.21 -3.35 6.40
C PRO A 18 -9.90 -3.17 7.75
N GLY A 19 -11.23 -3.02 7.77
CA GLY A 19 -12.01 -2.89 9.00
C GLY A 19 -11.92 -4.14 9.87
N ARG A 20 -12.14 -5.31 9.28
CA ARG A 20 -12.01 -6.58 10.00
C ARG A 20 -10.58 -6.89 10.41
N ALA A 21 -9.59 -6.53 9.59
CA ALA A 21 -8.18 -6.65 9.97
C ALA A 21 -7.84 -5.74 11.16
N TYR A 22 -8.39 -4.52 11.19
CA TYR A 22 -8.21 -3.58 12.28
C TYR A 22 -8.88 -4.05 13.57
N GLN A 23 -10.12 -4.54 13.51
CA GLN A 23 -10.81 -5.15 14.65
C GLN A 23 -10.00 -6.32 15.25
N HIS A 24 -9.47 -7.21 14.42
CA HIS A 24 -8.62 -8.30 14.89
C HIS A 24 -7.39 -7.78 15.68
N VAL A 25 -6.77 -6.70 15.21
CA VAL A 25 -5.65 -6.06 15.93
C VAL A 25 -6.12 -5.48 17.26
N GLN A 26 -7.29 -4.84 17.31
CA GLN A 26 -7.85 -4.31 18.55
C GLN A 26 -8.11 -5.43 19.57
N ASP A 27 -8.71 -6.53 19.14
CA ASP A 27 -8.97 -7.72 19.97
C ASP A 27 -7.67 -8.29 20.53
N PHE A 28 -6.65 -8.45 19.68
CA PHE A 28 -5.33 -8.95 20.08
C PHE A 28 -4.63 -8.04 21.09
N LEU A 29 -4.78 -6.71 20.95
CA LEU A 29 -4.22 -5.73 21.88
C LEU A 29 -5.08 -5.55 23.15
N GLY A 30 -6.27 -6.14 23.21
CA GLY A 30 -7.22 -5.99 24.32
C GLY A 30 -7.79 -4.57 24.44
N VAL A 31 -7.88 -3.83 23.34
CA VAL A 31 -8.45 -2.47 23.30
C VAL A 31 -9.88 -2.49 22.78
N THR A 32 -10.71 -1.58 23.28
CA THR A 32 -12.11 -1.47 22.86
C THR A 32 -12.22 -0.95 21.42
N ASP A 33 -13.18 -1.48 20.65
CA ASP A 33 -13.45 -1.05 19.28
C ASP A 33 -13.80 0.45 19.21
N ASP A 34 -12.95 1.23 18.54
CA ASP A 34 -13.16 2.67 18.29
C ASP A 34 -14.21 2.95 17.18
N ARG A 35 -14.78 1.89 16.59
CA ARG A 35 -15.78 1.92 15.51
C ARG A 35 -15.30 2.64 14.25
N ARG A 36 -13.99 2.69 14.02
CA ARG A 36 -13.42 3.26 12.80
C ARG A 36 -13.91 2.51 11.56
N SER A 37 -14.51 3.27 10.65
CA SER A 37 -15.07 2.76 9.39
C SER A 37 -14.32 3.24 8.15
N THR A 38 -13.39 4.19 8.30
CA THR A 38 -12.70 4.83 7.16
C THR A 38 -11.22 4.44 7.14
N PHE A 39 -10.79 3.84 6.04
CA PHE A 39 -9.43 3.34 5.83
C PHE A 39 -8.89 3.81 4.46
N PRO A 40 -8.40 5.06 4.35
CA PRO A 40 -7.97 5.59 3.07
C PRO A 40 -6.68 4.90 2.58
N PRO A 41 -6.54 4.60 1.28
CA PRO A 41 -5.32 4.02 0.74
C PRO A 41 -4.16 5.02 0.84
N ALA A 42 -3.17 4.73 1.69
CA ALA A 42 -2.04 5.63 1.94
C ALA A 42 -1.03 5.69 0.78
N ASN A 43 -1.09 4.76 -0.19
CA ASN A 43 -0.05 4.60 -1.21
C ASN A 43 -0.63 4.19 -2.58
N GLU A 44 -1.58 4.97 -3.09
CA GLU A 44 -1.92 4.90 -4.51
C GLU A 44 -0.67 5.27 -5.32
N ALA A 45 -0.19 4.36 -6.17
CA ALA A 45 0.90 4.66 -7.09
C ALA A 45 0.43 5.78 -8.03
N ARG A 46 0.81 7.02 -7.71
CA ARG A 46 0.45 8.20 -8.51
C ARG A 46 1.28 8.20 -9.78
N GLY A 47 0.64 7.92 -10.90
CA GLY A 47 1.16 8.18 -12.23
C GLY A 47 0.84 9.59 -12.71
N HIS A 48 1.33 9.89 -13.90
CA HIS A 48 1.04 11.15 -14.59
C HIS A 48 0.29 10.88 -15.89
N ARG A 49 -0.71 11.71 -16.21
CA ARG A 49 -1.48 11.62 -17.47
C ARG A 49 -0.61 11.95 -18.68
N SER A 50 0.29 12.93 -18.54
CA SER A 50 1.20 13.36 -19.60
C SER A 50 2.59 13.69 -19.05
N ALA A 51 3.62 13.11 -19.66
CA ALA A 51 5.02 13.40 -19.36
C ALA A 51 5.40 14.84 -19.74
N THR A 52 4.84 15.36 -20.83
CA THR A 52 5.07 16.74 -21.29
C THR A 52 4.50 17.76 -20.32
N ILE A 53 3.27 17.56 -19.85
CA ILE A 53 2.66 18.41 -18.82
C ILE A 53 3.48 18.35 -17.54
N GLN A 54 3.93 17.15 -17.13
CA GLN A 54 4.78 17.01 -15.95
C GLN A 54 6.10 17.78 -16.07
N LYS A 55 6.71 17.76 -17.26
CA LYS A 55 7.95 18.49 -17.56
C LYS A 55 7.73 20.00 -17.47
N LEU A 56 6.64 20.51 -18.05
CA LEU A 56 6.26 21.93 -17.96
C LEU A 56 5.99 22.35 -16.52
N LEU A 57 5.25 21.56 -15.75
CA LEU A 57 4.99 21.80 -14.32
C LEU A 57 6.28 21.86 -13.51
N ARG A 58 7.27 20.99 -13.78
CA ARG A 58 8.59 21.02 -13.12
C ARG A 58 9.38 22.26 -13.47
N ILE A 59 9.38 22.68 -14.74
CA ILE A 59 10.08 23.89 -15.19
C ILE A 59 9.43 25.12 -14.55
N GLY A 60 8.11 25.24 -14.62
CA GLY A 60 7.36 26.33 -14.00
C GLY A 60 7.54 26.40 -12.48
N GLY A 61 7.56 25.23 -11.81
CA GLY A 61 7.84 25.15 -10.37
C GLY A 61 9.22 25.68 -10.00
N ARG A 62 10.26 25.36 -10.78
CA ARG A 62 11.63 25.87 -10.58
C ARG A 62 11.73 27.38 -10.80
N ALA A 63 11.15 27.88 -11.89
CA ALA A 63 11.13 29.32 -12.18
C ALA A 63 10.42 30.10 -11.07
N ARG A 64 9.30 29.56 -10.57
CA ARG A 64 8.55 30.16 -9.47
C ARG A 64 9.34 30.22 -8.16
N LEU A 65 10.07 29.15 -7.82
CA LEU A 65 10.97 29.15 -6.66
C LEU A 65 12.11 30.17 -6.81
N ALA A 66 12.68 30.29 -8.02
CA ALA A 66 13.70 31.30 -8.31
C ALA A 66 13.17 32.74 -8.16
N LEU A 67 11.86 32.94 -8.35
CA LEU A 67 11.17 34.23 -8.14
C LEU A 67 10.68 34.46 -6.70
N GLY A 68 11.04 33.58 -5.75
CA GLY A 68 10.66 33.72 -4.33
C GLY A 68 9.21 33.38 -4.00
N ILE A 69 8.45 32.80 -4.94
CA ILE A 69 7.05 32.46 -4.74
C ILE A 69 6.95 31.03 -4.18
N ASN A 70 6.65 30.92 -2.88
CA ASN A 70 6.66 29.65 -2.16
C ASN A 70 5.34 28.85 -2.25
N ARG A 71 4.25 29.41 -2.80
CA ARG A 71 2.93 28.76 -2.79
C ARG A 71 2.53 28.14 -4.12
N GLY A 72 2.18 26.84 -4.09
CA GLY A 72 1.57 26.03 -5.15
C GLY A 72 0.30 26.62 -5.77
N LEU A 73 0.10 26.48 -7.09
CA LEU A 73 -1.23 26.66 -7.72
C LEU A 73 -2.04 25.34 -7.77
N GLY A 74 -1.51 24.23 -7.24
CA GLY A 74 -2.20 22.93 -7.24
C GLY A 74 -2.32 22.24 -8.61
N LEU A 75 -1.73 22.80 -9.68
CA LEU A 75 -1.88 22.32 -11.06
C LEU A 75 -1.38 20.88 -11.30
N GLY A 76 -0.54 20.35 -10.41
CA GLY A 76 -0.08 18.96 -10.46
C GLY A 76 -1.23 17.95 -10.38
N HIS A 77 -2.30 18.27 -9.67
CA HIS A 77 -3.43 17.35 -9.48
C HIS A 77 -4.16 17.03 -10.79
N PHE A 78 -4.23 17.98 -11.73
CA PHE A 78 -4.82 17.75 -13.06
C PHE A 78 -4.03 16.75 -13.91
N ASN A 79 -2.74 16.59 -13.62
CA ASN A 79 -1.88 15.64 -14.33
C ASN A 79 -1.73 14.32 -13.58
N GLU A 80 -2.37 14.11 -12.42
CA GLU A 80 -2.30 12.83 -11.71
C GLU A 80 -3.25 11.79 -12.34
N ARG A 81 -2.80 10.53 -12.37
CA ARG A 81 -3.63 9.36 -12.70
C ARG A 81 -3.15 8.17 -11.87
N PRO A 82 -4.03 7.31 -11.35
CA PRO A 82 -3.61 6.04 -10.76
C PRO A 82 -2.81 5.25 -11.80
N ARG A 83 -1.56 4.90 -11.48
CA ARG A 83 -0.73 4.03 -12.33
C ARG A 83 -0.99 2.59 -11.89
N PRO A 84 -1.54 1.73 -12.76
CA PRO A 84 -1.60 0.32 -12.45
C PRO A 84 -0.17 -0.22 -12.30
N LYS A 85 0.05 -1.12 -11.35
CA LYS A 85 1.30 -1.87 -11.26
C LYS A 85 1.45 -2.67 -12.55
N GLU A 86 2.66 -2.67 -13.11
CA GLU A 86 2.96 -3.51 -14.27
C GLU A 86 2.73 -4.98 -13.89
N ALA A 87 1.90 -5.67 -14.68
CA ALA A 87 1.58 -7.07 -14.41
C ALA A 87 2.81 -7.92 -14.74
N LEU A 88 3.17 -8.83 -13.84
CA LEU A 88 4.18 -9.85 -14.12
C LEU A 88 3.61 -10.82 -15.18
N SER A 89 4.49 -11.42 -15.99
CA SER A 89 4.08 -12.47 -16.90
C SER A 89 3.62 -13.71 -16.14
N ASP A 90 2.65 -14.45 -16.67
CA ASP A 90 2.11 -15.65 -16.03
C ASP A 90 3.22 -16.68 -15.74
N ALA A 91 4.15 -16.86 -16.69
CA ALA A 91 5.30 -17.75 -16.53
C ALA A 91 6.18 -17.38 -15.32
N PHE A 92 6.38 -16.08 -15.07
CA PHE A 92 7.17 -15.61 -13.95
C PHE A 92 6.40 -15.68 -12.63
N VAL A 93 5.08 -15.45 -12.65
CA VAL A 93 4.21 -15.67 -11.48
C VAL A 93 4.27 -17.14 -11.05
N ASP A 94 4.19 -18.07 -12.00
CA ASP A 94 4.30 -19.50 -11.75
C ASP A 94 5.67 -19.89 -11.19
N GLU A 95 6.74 -19.29 -11.72
CA GLU A 95 8.09 -19.47 -11.19
C GLU A 95 8.19 -19.02 -9.73
N LEU A 96 7.71 -17.81 -9.41
CA LEU A 96 7.68 -17.30 -8.04
C LEU A 96 6.85 -18.20 -7.12
N ALA A 97 5.69 -18.68 -7.58
CA ALA A 97 4.83 -19.56 -6.80
C ALA A 97 5.53 -20.88 -6.44
N ARG A 98 6.30 -21.46 -7.37
CA ARG A 98 7.12 -22.65 -7.12
C ARG A 98 8.28 -22.35 -6.19
N SER A 99 9.02 -21.28 -6.45
CA SER A 99 10.22 -20.90 -5.67
C SER A 99 9.91 -20.63 -4.20
N PHE A 100 8.74 -20.05 -3.89
CA PHE A 100 8.33 -19.74 -2.51
C PHE A 100 7.37 -20.78 -1.90
N ALA A 101 7.16 -21.93 -2.54
CA ALA A 101 6.16 -22.90 -2.08
C ALA A 101 6.49 -23.48 -0.69
N ALA A 102 7.78 -23.71 -0.40
CA ALA A 102 8.22 -24.26 0.89
C ALA A 102 8.06 -23.25 2.02
N GLU A 103 8.44 -22.00 1.77
CA GLU A 103 8.33 -20.87 2.70
C GLU A 103 6.87 -20.58 3.04
N ARG A 104 5.98 -20.61 2.03
CA ARG A 104 4.53 -20.44 2.25
C ARG A 104 3.97 -21.53 3.15
N ARG A 105 4.31 -22.80 2.92
CA ARG A 105 3.90 -23.90 3.80
C ARG A 105 4.41 -23.72 5.23
N ARG A 106 5.66 -23.27 5.39
CA ARG A 106 6.25 -23.02 6.71
C ARG A 106 5.55 -21.85 7.42
N LEU A 107 5.28 -20.76 6.70
CA LEU A 107 4.57 -19.60 7.23
C LEU A 107 3.14 -19.99 7.65
N ASP A 108 2.43 -20.76 6.83
CA ASP A 108 1.09 -21.26 7.16
C ASP A 108 1.10 -22.12 8.42
N ALA A 109 2.09 -23.01 8.57
CA ALA A 109 2.23 -23.83 9.77
C ALA A 109 2.49 -22.98 11.04
N LEU A 110 3.28 -21.91 10.92
CA LEU A 110 3.60 -21.02 12.05
C LEU A 110 2.46 -20.07 12.41
N THR A 111 1.61 -19.73 11.45
CA THR A 111 0.54 -18.73 11.65
C THR A 111 -0.82 -19.34 11.93
N ARG A 112 -1.08 -20.58 11.50
CA ARG A 112 -2.31 -21.31 11.85
C ARG A 112 -2.33 -21.83 13.29
N VAL A 113 -1.18 -21.98 13.94
CA VAL A 113 -1.08 -22.43 15.32
C VAL A 113 -1.39 -21.29 16.32
N SER A 114 -1.49 -20.05 15.82
CA SER A 114 -1.62 -18.83 16.65
C SER A 114 -2.94 -18.09 16.44
N GLY A 115 -3.89 -18.69 15.70
CA GLY A 115 -5.18 -18.10 15.35
C GLY A 115 -6.36 -18.85 15.93
#